data_AF-A0A3S1GCE8-F1
#
_entry.id   AF-A0A3S1GCE8-F1
#
_cell.length_a   1.000
_cell.length_b   1.000
_cell.length_c   1.000
_cell.angle_alpha   90.00
_cell.angle_beta   90.00
_cell.angle_gamma   90.00
#
_symmetry.space_group_name_H-M   'P 1'
#
loop_
_entity.id
_entity.type
_entity.pdbx_description
1 polymer ?
#
loop_
_entity_poly.entity_id
_entity_poly.type
_entity_poly.pdbx_seq_one_letter_code
_entity_poly.pdbx_strand_id
1 'polypeptide(L)'
;EPGDIIIDGGNSYYHDAVDQAARLAVKGINFVDVGTSGGVWGLERGYCLMIGGPDDAVKHLDSVFATLAPGADAGANPPKDAGTAPFGYLHCGPSGAGHFVKMVHNGIEYGVMAAYAEGMNILKSANAGKRQRTADAETSPLESPQYYQFDIDLPQVAEVWRHGSVIGSWLLDLTAGALKNDPALAQYGGRVSDSGEGRWTLKAAIDTGVPAPVLSSALFDRFSSQGESQFADKLLSAMRYAFGGHVEKPKTGA
;
A
#
# COMPACT_ATOMS: atom_id res chain seq x y z
N GLU A 1 -11.30 31.81 16.22
CA GLU A 1 -10.70 32.74 17.21
C GLU A 1 -9.39 32.18 17.75
N PRO A 2 -8.49 33.01 18.32
CA PRO A 2 -7.30 32.53 18.99
C PRO A 2 -7.62 31.46 20.04
N GLY A 3 -6.87 30.36 20.05
CA GLY A 3 -7.11 29.18 20.87
C GLY A 3 -7.91 28.07 20.17
N ASP A 4 -8.61 28.37 19.06
CA ASP A 4 -9.31 27.34 18.28
C ASP A 4 -8.33 26.32 17.70
N ILE A 5 -8.82 25.10 17.48
CA ILE A 5 -8.07 24.00 16.88
C ILE A 5 -8.77 23.56 15.60
N ILE A 6 -8.05 23.57 14.48
CA ILE A 6 -8.50 23.02 13.20
C ILE A 6 -7.83 21.65 13.02
N ILE A 7 -8.63 20.63 12.76
CA ILE A 7 -8.18 19.26 12.55
C ILE A 7 -8.34 18.88 11.08
N ASP A 8 -7.26 18.42 10.44
CA ASP A 8 -7.31 17.78 9.11
C ASP A 8 -7.09 16.27 9.23
N GLY A 9 -8.18 15.51 9.17
CA GLY A 9 -8.18 14.04 9.19
C GLY A 9 -8.02 13.37 7.83
N GLY A 10 -7.78 14.14 6.75
CA GLY A 10 -7.67 13.64 5.39
C GLY A 10 -6.35 12.94 5.07
N ASN A 11 -6.26 12.39 3.85
CA ASN A 11 -5.00 11.97 3.25
C ASN A 11 -4.32 13.17 2.55
N SER A 12 -3.92 14.16 3.34
CA SER A 12 -3.33 15.39 2.82
C SER A 12 -1.81 15.30 2.73
N TYR A 13 -1.20 16.14 1.90
CA TYR A 13 0.25 16.19 1.78
C TYR A 13 0.85 16.90 3.00
N TYR A 14 1.87 16.31 3.62
CA TYR A 14 2.45 16.83 4.86
C TYR A 14 3.06 18.23 4.73
N HIS A 15 3.49 18.66 3.52
CA HIS A 15 3.93 20.04 3.29
C HIS A 15 2.79 21.03 3.50
N ASP A 16 1.59 20.70 3.01
CA ASP A 16 0.42 21.57 3.14
C ASP A 16 0.05 21.74 4.62
N ALA A 17 0.19 20.68 5.43
CA ALA A 17 -0.02 20.73 6.87
C ALA A 17 0.98 21.65 7.58
N VAL A 18 2.27 21.58 7.22
CA VAL A 18 3.31 22.49 7.75
C VAL A 18 2.99 23.94 7.40
N ASP A 19 2.67 24.22 6.13
CA ASP A 19 2.38 25.56 5.64
C ASP A 19 1.06 26.12 6.20
N GLN A 20 0.05 25.27 6.37
CA GLN A 20 -1.22 25.64 6.98
C GLN A 20 -1.07 25.95 8.46
N ALA A 21 -0.28 25.17 9.19
CA ALA A 21 0.03 25.42 10.60
C ALA A 21 0.74 26.77 10.78
N ALA A 22 1.76 27.06 9.97
CA ALA A 22 2.47 28.34 10.01
C ALA A 22 1.53 29.54 9.75
N ARG A 23 0.63 29.41 8.76
CA ARG A 23 -0.36 30.46 8.43
C ARG A 23 -1.39 30.69 9.54
N LEU A 24 -1.86 29.63 10.19
CA LEU A 24 -2.86 29.71 11.26
C LEU A 24 -2.27 30.18 12.58
N ALA A 25 -1.00 29.87 12.86
CA ALA A 25 -0.30 30.32 14.06
C ALA A 25 -0.26 31.85 14.18
N VAL A 26 -0.17 32.58 13.06
CA VAL A 26 -0.23 34.07 13.05
C VAL A 26 -1.56 34.60 13.61
N LYS A 27 -2.64 33.80 13.54
CA LYS A 27 -3.96 34.12 14.07
C LYS A 27 -4.22 33.52 15.46
N GLY A 28 -3.21 32.88 16.06
CA GLY A 28 -3.34 32.14 17.31
C GLY A 28 -4.20 30.88 17.20
N ILE A 29 -4.38 30.32 15.99
CA ILE A 29 -5.18 29.11 15.74
C ILE A 29 -4.22 27.93 15.62
N ASN A 30 -4.52 26.85 16.33
CA ASN A 30 -3.75 25.61 16.28
C ASN A 30 -4.19 24.76 15.08
N PHE A 31 -3.24 24.13 14.41
CA PHE A 31 -3.50 23.19 13.33
C PHE A 31 -2.99 21.81 13.71
N VAL A 32 -3.86 20.81 13.60
CA VAL A 32 -3.58 19.42 13.91
C VAL A 32 -3.88 18.56 12.69
N ASP A 33 -2.87 17.92 12.13
CA ASP A 33 -3.02 16.91 11.09
C ASP A 33 -3.16 15.52 11.70
N VAL A 34 -4.10 14.73 11.22
CA VAL A 34 -4.39 13.40 11.75
C VAL A 34 -4.42 12.41 10.60
N GLY A 35 -3.27 11.75 10.41
CA GLY A 35 -3.19 10.59 9.55
C GLY A 35 -4.09 9.47 10.08
N THR A 36 -5.11 9.07 9.31
CA THR A 36 -6.15 8.14 9.77
C THR A 36 -6.15 6.85 8.95
N SER A 37 -5.94 5.69 9.57
CA SER A 37 -5.96 4.37 8.91
C SER A 37 -7.04 3.45 9.49
N GLY A 38 -7.66 2.61 8.66
CA GLY A 38 -8.76 1.71 9.05
C GLY A 38 -9.84 1.51 7.97
N GLY A 39 -9.88 2.42 6.97
CA GLY A 39 -10.84 2.36 5.86
C GLY A 39 -12.30 2.40 6.34
N VAL A 40 -13.21 1.85 5.53
CA VAL A 40 -14.65 1.83 5.84
C VAL A 40 -15.00 1.02 7.10
N TRP A 41 -14.08 0.18 7.58
CA TRP A 41 -14.27 -0.66 8.75
C TRP A 41 -13.88 0.02 10.06
N GLY A 42 -13.19 1.16 10.00
CA GLY A 42 -12.75 1.88 11.19
C GLY A 42 -13.90 2.43 12.03
N LEU A 43 -15.09 2.62 11.46
CA LEU A 43 -16.29 2.99 12.23
C LEU A 43 -16.65 1.92 13.28
N GLU A 44 -16.44 0.64 12.96
CA GLU A 44 -16.75 -0.47 13.85
C GLU A 44 -15.53 -0.91 14.68
N ARG A 45 -14.33 -0.80 14.11
CA ARG A 45 -13.09 -1.34 14.68
C ARG A 45 -12.22 -0.29 15.38
N GLY A 46 -12.53 0.98 15.22
CA GLY A 46 -11.66 2.10 15.55
C GLY A 46 -10.62 2.36 14.45
N TYR A 47 -9.99 3.54 14.54
CA TYR A 47 -9.01 4.04 13.59
C TYR A 47 -7.61 4.09 14.20
N CYS A 48 -6.59 3.72 13.42
CA CYS A 48 -5.22 4.02 13.79
C CYS A 48 -4.93 5.49 13.46
N LEU A 49 -4.60 6.30 14.48
CA LEU A 49 -4.47 7.76 14.38
C LEU A 49 -3.01 8.21 14.62
N MET A 50 -2.44 8.83 13.61
CA MET A 50 -1.09 9.41 13.62
C MET A 50 -1.22 10.92 13.64
N ILE A 51 -0.90 11.55 14.77
CA ILE A 51 -1.30 12.94 15.06
C ILE A 51 -0.07 13.85 15.00
N GLY A 52 -0.12 14.90 14.19
CA GLY A 52 0.84 16.00 14.16
C GLY A 52 0.20 17.29 14.70
N GLY A 53 0.91 18.02 15.55
CA GLY A 53 0.40 19.29 16.07
C GLY A 53 1.10 19.77 17.34
N PRO A 54 0.74 20.96 17.85
CA PRO A 54 1.26 21.48 19.12
C PRO A 54 0.84 20.61 20.31
N ASP A 55 1.76 20.36 21.26
CA ASP A 55 1.55 19.49 22.42
C ASP A 55 0.25 19.80 23.19
N ASP A 56 0.00 21.07 23.50
CA ASP A 56 -1.18 21.49 24.26
C ASP A 56 -2.49 21.24 23.50
N ALA A 57 -2.49 21.46 22.18
CA ALA A 57 -3.66 21.22 21.34
C ALA A 57 -3.95 19.72 21.23
N VAL A 58 -2.90 18.90 21.04
CA VAL A 58 -3.03 17.43 20.96
C VAL A 58 -3.49 16.86 22.31
N LYS A 59 -2.93 17.34 23.42
CA LYS A 59 -3.35 16.97 24.77
C LYS A 59 -4.80 17.34 25.06
N HIS A 60 -5.26 18.50 24.59
CA HIS A 60 -6.66 18.91 24.72
C HIS A 60 -7.61 17.96 23.97
N LEU A 61 -7.16 17.43 22.83
CA LEU A 61 -7.93 16.53 21.97
C LEU A 61 -7.81 15.03 22.33
N ASP A 62 -7.05 14.69 23.36
CA ASP A 62 -6.75 13.30 23.74
C ASP A 62 -8.00 12.41 23.84
N SER A 63 -9.07 12.91 24.49
CA SER A 63 -10.32 12.17 24.64
C SER A 63 -11.03 11.90 23.31
N VAL A 64 -10.88 12.79 22.32
CA VAL A 64 -11.43 12.60 20.97
C VAL A 64 -10.68 11.48 20.27
N PHE A 65 -9.35 11.48 20.33
CA PHE A 65 -8.53 10.43 19.71
C PHE A 65 -8.75 9.08 20.39
N ALA A 66 -8.78 9.03 21.72
CA ALA A 66 -9.08 7.84 22.48
C ALA A 66 -10.46 7.24 22.14
N THR A 67 -11.46 8.09 21.86
CA THR A 67 -12.81 7.63 21.47
C THR A 67 -12.85 7.02 20.08
N LEU A 68 -12.03 7.53 19.15
CA LEU A 68 -11.98 7.08 17.76
C LEU A 68 -11.02 5.89 17.54
N ALA A 69 -10.07 5.70 18.43
CA ALA A 69 -9.05 4.65 18.33
C ALA A 69 -9.61 3.25 18.67
N PRO A 70 -8.97 2.16 18.19
CA PRO A 70 -9.42 0.78 18.47
C PRO A 70 -9.36 0.38 19.95
N GLY A 71 -8.55 1.07 20.76
CA GLY A 71 -8.22 0.62 22.11
C GLY A 71 -7.14 -0.47 22.09
N ALA A 72 -6.87 -1.05 23.26
CA ALA A 72 -5.87 -2.10 23.39
C ALA A 72 -6.37 -3.43 22.83
N ASP A 73 -5.46 -4.21 22.26
CA ASP A 73 -5.75 -5.55 21.76
C ASP A 73 -6.33 -6.45 22.87
N ALA A 74 -7.21 -7.37 22.48
CA ALA A 74 -7.85 -8.28 23.41
C ALA A 74 -6.82 -9.13 24.18
N GLY A 75 -6.85 -9.03 25.52
CA GLY A 75 -5.91 -9.73 26.39
C GLY A 75 -4.55 -9.05 26.55
N ALA A 76 -4.30 -7.93 25.86
CA ALA A 76 -3.14 -7.11 26.10
C ALA A 76 -3.27 -6.34 27.41
N ASN A 77 -2.16 -6.23 28.16
CA ASN A 77 -2.04 -5.36 29.32
C ASN A 77 -0.84 -4.43 29.11
N PRO A 78 -1.01 -3.34 28.35
CA PRO A 78 0.08 -2.42 28.09
C PRO A 78 0.66 -1.85 29.40
N PRO A 79 1.99 -1.71 29.50
CA PRO A 79 2.62 -1.00 30.60
C PRO A 79 2.07 0.42 30.76
N LYS A 80 2.05 0.95 31.99
CA LYS A 80 1.52 2.30 32.27
C LYS A 80 2.30 3.41 31.55
N ASP A 81 3.55 3.17 31.21
CA ASP A 81 4.46 4.07 30.50
C ASP A 81 4.47 3.87 28.98
N ALA A 82 3.65 2.95 28.45
CA ALA A 82 3.59 2.68 27.02
C ALA A 82 2.93 3.80 26.19
N GLY A 83 2.40 4.84 26.85
CA GLY A 83 1.71 5.94 26.20
C GLY A 83 0.44 5.50 25.48
N THR A 84 0.07 6.22 24.42
CA THR A 84 -1.18 6.02 23.69
C THR A 84 -1.08 5.00 22.56
N ALA A 85 0.14 4.68 22.10
CA ALA A 85 0.37 3.83 20.93
C ALA A 85 -0.26 2.43 21.02
N PRO A 86 -0.23 1.72 22.16
CA PRO A 86 -0.91 0.43 22.30
C PRO A 86 -2.44 0.49 22.18
N PHE A 87 -3.01 1.69 22.23
CA PHE A 87 -4.45 1.94 22.07
C PHE A 87 -4.81 2.39 20.64
N GLY A 88 -3.83 2.46 19.74
CA GLY A 88 -4.02 2.77 18.33
C GLY A 88 -3.93 4.25 17.96
N TYR A 89 -3.37 5.11 18.81
CA TYR A 89 -3.11 6.50 18.43
C TYR A 89 -1.82 7.05 19.03
N LEU A 90 -1.16 7.98 18.34
CA LEU A 90 0.12 8.51 18.77
C LEU A 90 0.31 9.96 18.32
N HIS A 91 0.79 10.81 19.23
CA HIS A 91 1.35 12.11 18.88
C HIS A 91 2.74 11.92 18.27
N CYS A 92 2.84 12.11 16.96
CA CYS A 92 4.02 11.83 16.15
C CYS A 92 5.01 13.00 16.09
N GLY A 93 4.61 14.20 16.51
CA GLY A 93 5.44 15.41 16.47
C GLY A 93 4.65 16.67 16.11
N PRO A 94 5.32 17.72 15.62
CA PRO A 94 4.66 18.97 15.23
C PRO A 94 3.75 18.78 14.01
N SER A 95 3.01 19.82 13.64
CA SER A 95 2.13 19.79 12.47
C SER A 95 2.90 19.36 11.21
N GLY A 96 2.30 18.45 10.44
CA GLY A 96 2.87 17.72 9.32
C GLY A 96 3.37 16.31 9.68
N ALA A 97 3.72 16.04 10.95
CA ALA A 97 4.27 14.75 11.34
C ALA A 97 3.24 13.60 11.24
N GLY A 98 1.97 13.86 11.54
CA GLY A 98 0.91 12.85 11.49
C GLY A 98 0.64 12.39 10.06
N HIS A 99 0.46 13.34 9.14
CA HIS A 99 0.34 13.08 7.70
C HIS A 99 1.60 12.44 7.13
N PHE A 100 2.80 12.83 7.59
CA PHE A 100 4.04 12.21 7.14
C PHE A 100 4.11 10.72 7.53
N VAL A 101 3.80 10.38 8.78
CA VAL A 101 3.76 8.98 9.22
C VAL A 101 2.71 8.19 8.45
N LYS A 102 1.52 8.77 8.23
CA LYS A 102 0.45 8.13 7.44
C LYS A 102 0.81 7.93 5.97
N MET A 103 1.51 8.89 5.36
CA MET A 103 2.03 8.79 4.01
C MET A 103 2.98 7.58 3.90
N VAL A 104 3.94 7.45 4.82
CA VAL A 104 4.87 6.31 4.86
C VAL A 104 4.13 4.99 5.13
N HIS A 105 3.13 4.98 6.01
CA HIS A 105 2.24 3.84 6.23
C HIS A 105 1.60 3.36 4.91
N ASN A 106 1.04 4.28 4.10
CA ASN A 106 0.47 3.93 2.79
C ASN A 106 1.53 3.43 1.80
N GLY A 107 2.74 3.98 1.85
CA GLY A 107 3.87 3.46 1.09
C GLY A 107 4.17 1.99 1.44
N ILE A 108 4.20 1.65 2.73
CA ILE A 108 4.38 0.27 3.20
C ILE A 108 3.22 -0.62 2.77
N GLU A 109 1.97 -0.16 2.91
CA GLU A 109 0.77 -0.85 2.44
C GLU A 109 0.91 -1.22 0.95
N TYR A 110 1.42 -0.30 0.13
CA TYR A 110 1.63 -0.54 -1.29
C TYR A 110 2.59 -1.70 -1.57
N GLY A 111 3.68 -1.79 -0.80
CA GLY A 111 4.68 -2.86 -0.91
C GLY A 111 4.14 -4.21 -0.43
N VAL A 112 3.41 -4.24 0.69
CA VAL A 112 2.81 -5.48 1.20
C VAL A 112 1.76 -6.04 0.24
N MET A 113 0.90 -5.18 -0.30
CA MET A 113 -0.08 -5.58 -1.32
C MET A 113 0.57 -6.15 -2.58
N ALA A 114 1.66 -5.52 -3.05
CA ALA A 114 2.40 -6.00 -4.22
C ALA A 114 3.01 -7.38 -3.96
N ALA A 115 3.62 -7.59 -2.80
CA ALA A 115 4.20 -8.87 -2.41
C ALA A 115 3.16 -10.01 -2.38
N TYR A 116 1.95 -9.77 -1.83
CA TYR A 116 0.88 -10.76 -1.89
C TYR A 116 0.42 -11.02 -3.33
N ALA A 117 0.24 -9.97 -4.14
CA ALA A 117 -0.22 -10.11 -5.52
C ALA A 117 0.77 -10.93 -6.38
N GLU A 118 2.06 -10.63 -6.29
CA GLU A 118 3.13 -11.37 -6.97
C GLU A 118 3.19 -12.84 -6.54
N GLY A 119 3.18 -13.09 -5.22
CA GLY A 119 3.20 -14.44 -4.67
C GLY A 119 2.00 -15.28 -5.13
N MET A 120 0.79 -14.70 -5.07
CA MET A 120 -0.42 -15.36 -5.55
C MET A 120 -0.39 -15.61 -7.07
N ASN A 121 0.18 -14.68 -7.85
CA ASN A 121 0.32 -14.86 -9.30
C ASN A 121 1.32 -15.98 -9.66
N ILE A 122 2.39 -16.14 -8.88
CA ILE A 122 3.32 -17.27 -9.01
C ILE A 122 2.60 -18.57 -8.71
N LEU A 123 1.85 -18.65 -7.60
CA LEU A 123 1.07 -19.84 -7.25
C LEU A 123 0.00 -20.16 -8.30
N LYS A 124 -0.66 -19.13 -8.86
CA LYS A 124 -1.60 -19.29 -9.98
C LYS A 124 -0.94 -19.94 -11.19
N SER A 125 0.31 -19.60 -11.42
CA SER A 125 1.12 -20.07 -12.55
C SER A 125 1.85 -21.38 -12.26
N ALA A 126 1.68 -21.98 -11.09
CA ALA A 126 2.39 -23.20 -10.67
C ALA A 126 2.03 -24.46 -11.49
N ASN A 127 0.99 -24.40 -12.32
CA ASN A 127 0.64 -25.41 -13.32
C ASN A 127 1.22 -25.12 -14.72
N ALA A 128 2.19 -24.22 -14.85
CA ALA A 128 2.73 -23.79 -16.14
C ALA A 128 3.20 -24.93 -17.05
N GLY A 129 3.71 -26.02 -16.49
CA GLY A 129 4.17 -27.19 -17.22
C GLY A 129 3.05 -28.06 -17.81
N LYS A 130 1.78 -27.83 -17.44
CA LYS A 130 0.62 -28.48 -18.09
C LYS A 130 0.24 -27.83 -19.42
N ARG A 131 0.71 -26.61 -19.66
CA ARG A 131 0.39 -25.85 -20.88
C ARG A 131 1.40 -26.20 -21.96
N GLN A 132 0.92 -26.53 -23.15
CA GLN A 132 1.79 -26.59 -24.33
C GLN A 132 2.30 -25.17 -24.64
N ARG A 133 3.62 -25.02 -24.68
CA ARG A 133 4.29 -23.78 -25.10
C ARG A 133 5.01 -24.07 -26.40
N THR A 134 4.68 -23.34 -27.45
CA THR A 134 5.50 -23.31 -28.67
C THR A 134 6.81 -22.60 -28.32
N ALA A 135 7.93 -23.28 -28.48
CA ALA A 135 9.23 -22.65 -28.37
C ALA A 135 9.44 -21.79 -29.63
N ASP A 136 9.54 -20.48 -29.45
CA ASP A 136 9.82 -19.53 -30.52
C ASP A 136 10.77 -18.44 -30.01
N ALA A 137 11.23 -17.57 -30.91
CA ALA A 137 12.21 -16.53 -30.59
C ALA A 137 11.71 -15.49 -29.55
N GLU A 138 10.43 -15.51 -29.20
CA GLU A 138 9.81 -14.58 -28.25
C GLU A 138 9.24 -15.27 -27.00
N THR A 139 9.24 -16.60 -26.95
CA THR A 139 8.73 -17.37 -25.82
C THR A 139 9.77 -18.37 -25.37
N SER A 140 10.46 -18.02 -24.29
CA SER A 140 11.42 -18.91 -23.64
C SER A 140 10.73 -20.21 -23.22
N PRO A 141 11.28 -21.38 -23.60
CA PRO A 141 10.74 -22.65 -23.18
C PRO A 141 10.85 -22.80 -21.66
N LEU A 142 9.90 -23.51 -21.06
CA LEU A 142 10.03 -23.95 -19.67
C LEU A 142 10.91 -25.20 -19.67
N GLU A 143 12.17 -25.07 -19.25
CA GLU A 143 13.17 -26.15 -19.35
C GLU A 143 12.76 -27.43 -18.63
N SER A 144 12.15 -27.31 -17.44
CA SER A 144 11.75 -28.44 -16.59
C SER A 144 10.27 -28.38 -16.23
N PRO A 145 9.34 -28.64 -17.18
CA PRO A 145 7.91 -28.50 -16.96
C PRO A 145 7.36 -29.46 -15.89
N GLN A 146 8.03 -30.60 -15.64
CA GLN A 146 7.64 -31.57 -14.62
C GLN A 146 7.56 -30.99 -13.20
N TYR A 147 8.27 -29.89 -12.90
CA TYR A 147 8.23 -29.23 -11.59
C TYR A 147 7.10 -28.20 -11.46
N TYR A 148 6.32 -27.96 -12.51
CA TYR A 148 5.27 -26.94 -12.54
C TYR A 148 3.94 -27.55 -12.98
N GLN A 149 3.51 -28.60 -12.26
CA GLN A 149 2.30 -29.38 -12.56
C GLN A 149 1.19 -29.17 -11.51
N PHE A 150 1.27 -28.10 -10.71
CA PHE A 150 0.42 -27.91 -9.52
C PHE A 150 -0.80 -27.04 -9.82
N ASP A 151 -1.99 -27.64 -9.81
CA ASP A 151 -3.24 -26.86 -9.79
C ASP A 151 -3.55 -26.49 -8.34
N ILE A 152 -3.13 -25.28 -7.95
CA ILE A 152 -3.24 -24.79 -6.58
C ILE A 152 -4.57 -24.06 -6.39
N ASP A 153 -5.29 -24.42 -5.33
CA ASP A 153 -6.49 -23.73 -4.86
C ASP A 153 -6.09 -22.46 -4.07
N LEU A 154 -6.02 -21.33 -4.77
CA LEU A 154 -5.61 -20.05 -4.17
C LEU A 154 -6.52 -19.57 -3.04
N PRO A 155 -7.87 -19.65 -3.14
CA PRO A 155 -8.74 -19.37 -2.00
C PRO A 155 -8.35 -20.14 -0.73
N GLN A 156 -8.11 -21.45 -0.85
CA GLN A 156 -7.73 -22.28 0.29
C GLN A 156 -6.32 -21.97 0.80
N VAL A 157 -5.38 -21.60 -0.07
CA VAL A 157 -4.04 -21.16 0.35
C VAL A 157 -4.09 -19.83 1.10
N ALA A 158 -4.85 -18.86 0.60
CA ALA A 158 -5.04 -17.59 1.29
C ALA A 158 -5.70 -17.81 2.66
N GLU A 159 -6.68 -18.71 2.75
CA GLU A 159 -7.32 -19.06 4.01
C GLU A 159 -6.35 -19.72 4.99
N VAL A 160 -5.58 -20.74 4.58
CA VAL A 160 -4.65 -21.40 5.51
C VAL A 160 -3.58 -20.44 6.05
N TRP A 161 -3.16 -19.45 5.26
CA TRP A 161 -2.20 -18.44 5.73
C TRP A 161 -2.76 -17.47 6.77
N ARG A 162 -4.08 -17.35 6.91
CA ARG A 162 -4.68 -16.54 7.99
C ARG A 162 -4.54 -17.19 9.36
N HIS A 163 -4.22 -18.48 9.41
CA HIS A 163 -4.19 -19.28 10.62
C HIS A 163 -2.75 -19.57 11.07
N GLY A 164 -2.16 -18.61 11.80
CA GLY A 164 -0.85 -18.79 12.45
C GLY A 164 0.37 -18.69 11.54
N SER A 165 0.20 -18.21 10.30
CA SER A 165 1.36 -17.94 9.44
C SER A 165 2.11 -16.68 9.87
N VAL A 166 3.40 -16.63 9.54
CA VAL A 166 4.26 -15.46 9.81
C VAL A 166 3.80 -14.22 9.04
N ILE A 167 3.15 -14.41 7.88
CA ILE A 167 2.68 -13.32 7.02
C ILE A 167 1.21 -12.97 7.28
N GLY A 168 0.66 -13.34 8.44
CA GLY A 168 -0.69 -12.96 8.85
C GLY A 168 -0.84 -11.44 8.93
N SER A 169 -1.89 -10.90 8.31
CA SER A 169 -2.21 -9.47 8.35
C SER A 169 -3.66 -9.21 7.94
N TRP A 170 -4.16 -8.01 8.21
CA TRP A 170 -5.49 -7.61 7.72
C TRP A 170 -5.57 -7.57 6.19
N LEU A 171 -4.48 -7.19 5.50
CA LEU A 171 -4.41 -7.26 4.03
C LEU A 171 -4.53 -8.70 3.51
N LEU A 172 -3.97 -9.67 4.22
CA LEU A 172 -4.17 -11.08 3.91
C LEU A 172 -5.62 -11.51 4.13
N ASP A 173 -6.28 -11.05 5.20
CA ASP A 173 -7.70 -11.31 5.41
C ASP A 173 -8.56 -10.79 4.25
N LEU A 174 -8.28 -9.57 3.78
CA LEU A 174 -8.95 -8.98 2.62
C LEU A 174 -8.67 -9.79 1.34
N THR A 175 -7.43 -10.24 1.15
CA THR A 175 -7.02 -11.08 0.01
C THR A 175 -7.78 -12.40 -0.01
N ALA A 176 -7.87 -13.09 1.14
CA ALA A 176 -8.61 -14.34 1.25
C ALA A 176 -10.12 -14.14 1.00
N GLY A 177 -10.69 -13.05 1.54
CA GLY A 177 -12.09 -12.69 1.29
C GLY A 177 -12.36 -12.44 -0.20
N ALA A 178 -11.48 -11.70 -0.87
CA ALA A 178 -11.59 -11.43 -2.31
C ALA A 178 -11.53 -12.72 -3.14
N LEU A 179 -10.52 -13.58 -2.89
CA LEU A 179 -10.35 -14.85 -3.60
C LEU A 179 -11.48 -15.84 -3.32
N LYS A 180 -12.03 -15.87 -2.09
CA LYS A 180 -13.19 -16.70 -1.77
C LYS A 180 -14.42 -16.32 -2.57
N ASN A 181 -14.65 -15.01 -2.75
CA ASN A 181 -15.81 -14.49 -3.48
C ASN A 181 -15.65 -14.59 -5.00
N ASP A 182 -14.44 -14.32 -5.51
CA ASP A 182 -14.12 -14.33 -6.93
C ASP A 182 -12.71 -14.90 -7.14
N PRO A 183 -12.56 -16.24 -7.22
CA PRO A 183 -11.26 -16.89 -7.36
C PRO A 183 -10.49 -16.54 -8.63
N ALA A 184 -11.18 -15.99 -9.64
CA ALA A 184 -10.59 -15.56 -10.91
C ALA A 184 -10.35 -14.05 -10.97
N LEU A 185 -10.84 -13.29 -9.98
CA LEU A 185 -10.79 -11.83 -9.95
C LEU A 185 -11.41 -11.19 -11.21
N ALA A 186 -12.44 -11.82 -11.79
CA ALA A 186 -13.02 -11.46 -13.08
C ALA A 186 -13.66 -10.06 -13.11
N GLN A 187 -14.01 -9.50 -11.95
CA GLN A 187 -14.55 -8.14 -11.85
C GLN A 187 -13.48 -7.03 -11.93
N TYR A 188 -12.19 -7.37 -11.88
CA TYR A 188 -11.10 -6.39 -11.87
C TYR A 188 -10.35 -6.37 -13.20
N GLY A 189 -10.18 -5.18 -13.80
CA GLY A 189 -9.49 -4.99 -15.07
C GLY A 189 -7.96 -5.00 -14.99
N GLY A 190 -7.37 -5.23 -13.81
CA GLY A 190 -5.90 -5.24 -13.61
C GLY A 190 -5.23 -3.87 -13.60
N ARG A 191 -5.99 -2.77 -13.74
CA ARG A 191 -5.48 -1.39 -13.63
C ARG A 191 -5.54 -0.91 -12.18
N VAL A 192 -4.39 -0.70 -11.54
CA VAL A 192 -4.30 -0.32 -10.12
C VAL A 192 -4.03 1.18 -9.99
N SER A 193 -4.92 1.91 -9.31
CA SER A 193 -4.79 3.35 -9.07
C SER A 193 -3.75 3.66 -7.97
N ASP A 194 -3.20 4.87 -8.02
CA ASP A 194 -2.42 5.49 -6.95
C ASP A 194 -3.02 6.85 -6.57
N SER A 195 -3.13 7.14 -5.27
CA SER A 195 -3.82 8.34 -4.74
C SER A 195 -2.89 9.50 -4.37
N GLY A 196 -1.57 9.32 -4.53
CA GLY A 196 -0.54 10.35 -4.31
C GLY A 196 0.44 10.02 -3.19
N GLU A 197 0.01 9.33 -2.14
CA GLU A 197 0.83 9.06 -0.94
C GLU A 197 2.07 8.21 -1.25
N GLY A 198 1.95 7.25 -2.17
CA GLY A 198 3.10 6.48 -2.65
C GLY A 198 4.13 7.35 -3.38
N ARG A 199 3.67 8.35 -4.14
CA ARG A 199 4.55 9.31 -4.84
C ARG A 199 5.27 10.21 -3.84
N TRP A 200 4.53 10.75 -2.87
CA TRP A 200 5.10 11.59 -1.82
C TRP A 200 6.07 10.82 -0.94
N THR A 201 5.81 9.53 -0.67
CA THR A 201 6.73 8.64 0.05
C THR A 201 8.07 8.53 -0.68
N LEU A 202 8.06 8.26 -1.99
CA LEU A 202 9.32 8.17 -2.75
C LEU A 202 10.01 9.52 -2.89
N LYS A 203 9.25 10.61 -3.05
CA LYS A 203 9.83 11.96 -3.04
C LYS A 203 10.56 12.23 -1.73
N ALA A 204 9.94 11.93 -0.59
CA ALA A 204 10.56 12.07 0.72
C ALA A 204 11.80 11.17 0.86
N ALA A 205 11.75 9.93 0.37
CA ALA A 205 12.89 9.02 0.37
C ALA A 205 14.08 9.58 -0.44
N ILE A 206 13.83 10.16 -1.62
CA ILE A 206 14.84 10.83 -2.45
C ILE A 206 15.40 12.07 -1.73
N ASP A 207 14.53 12.96 -1.26
CA ASP A 207 14.92 14.21 -0.60
C ASP A 207 15.75 13.96 0.68
N THR A 208 15.52 12.83 1.35
CA THR A 208 16.24 12.43 2.59
C THR A 208 17.39 11.44 2.34
N GLY A 209 17.60 10.99 1.10
CA GLY A 209 18.65 10.03 0.77
C GLY A 209 18.44 8.62 1.33
N VAL A 210 17.19 8.21 1.59
CA VAL A 210 16.84 6.89 2.14
C VAL A 210 16.49 5.92 1.00
N PRO A 211 17.18 4.76 0.89
CA PRO A 211 16.85 3.75 -0.12
C PRO A 211 15.47 3.11 0.14
N ALA A 212 14.62 3.09 -0.89
CA ALA A 212 13.27 2.50 -0.81
C ALA A 212 12.93 1.57 -2.01
N PRO A 213 13.77 0.57 -2.33
CA PRO A 213 13.62 -0.23 -3.56
C PRO A 213 12.26 -0.95 -3.64
N VAL A 214 11.82 -1.61 -2.55
CA VAL A 214 10.55 -2.34 -2.51
C VAL A 214 9.37 -1.40 -2.76
N LEU A 215 9.34 -0.25 -2.09
CA LEU A 215 8.25 0.72 -2.23
C LEU A 215 8.26 1.36 -3.62
N SER A 216 9.46 1.56 -4.18
CA SER A 216 9.62 2.10 -5.54
C SER A 216 9.13 1.15 -6.61
N SER A 217 9.47 -0.14 -6.52
CA SER A 217 8.96 -1.16 -7.44
C SER A 217 7.44 -1.24 -7.35
N ALA A 218 6.88 -1.33 -6.13
CA ALA A 218 5.44 -1.39 -5.94
C ALA A 218 4.70 -0.18 -6.53
N LEU A 219 5.28 1.04 -6.46
CA LEU A 219 4.69 2.21 -7.11
C LEU A 219 4.80 2.13 -8.63
N PHE A 220 5.96 1.77 -9.17
CA PHE A 220 6.17 1.66 -10.62
C PHE A 220 5.33 0.55 -11.26
N ASP A 221 5.10 -0.57 -10.57
CA ASP A 221 4.21 -1.63 -11.05
C ASP A 221 2.76 -1.12 -11.22
N ARG A 222 2.32 -0.19 -10.37
CA ARG A 222 1.03 0.48 -10.55
C ARG A 222 1.02 1.31 -11.83
N PHE A 223 2.06 2.12 -12.10
CA PHE A 223 2.15 2.89 -13.35
C PHE A 223 2.16 1.97 -14.57
N SER A 224 2.93 0.88 -14.52
CA SER A 224 2.95 -0.14 -15.57
C SER A 224 1.56 -0.76 -15.78
N SER A 225 0.83 -1.07 -14.71
CA SER A 225 -0.55 -1.59 -14.78
C SER A 225 -1.54 -0.60 -15.43
N GLN A 226 -1.21 0.69 -15.44
CA GLN A 226 -1.99 1.75 -16.08
C GLN A 226 -1.63 1.94 -17.57
N GLY A 227 -0.61 1.23 -18.07
CA GLY A 227 -0.13 1.31 -19.44
C GLY A 227 0.99 2.34 -19.64
N GLU A 228 1.52 2.94 -18.58
CA GLU A 228 2.53 4.01 -18.66
C GLU A 228 3.91 3.51 -19.14
N SER A 229 4.14 2.19 -19.16
CA SER A 229 5.35 1.58 -19.74
C SER A 229 5.28 1.41 -21.28
N GLN A 230 4.10 1.56 -21.90
CA GLN A 230 3.87 1.09 -23.27
C GLN A 230 4.80 1.72 -24.32
N PHE A 231 5.17 3.00 -24.16
CA PHE A 231 6.12 3.63 -25.08
C PHE A 231 7.52 3.02 -24.97
N ALA A 232 7.99 2.80 -23.74
CA ALA A 232 9.28 2.16 -23.49
C ALA A 232 9.29 0.72 -24.03
N ASP A 233 8.20 -0.03 -23.81
CA ASP A 233 8.05 -1.41 -24.31
C ASP A 233 8.11 -1.46 -25.84
N LYS A 234 7.39 -0.56 -26.53
CA LYS A 234 7.45 -0.44 -28.00
C LYS A 234 8.85 -0.08 -28.49
N LEU A 235 9.56 0.80 -27.78
CA LEU A 235 10.92 1.19 -28.13
C LEU A 235 11.90 0.01 -27.97
N LEU A 236 11.75 -0.79 -26.91
CA LEU A 236 12.51 -2.03 -26.72
C LEU A 236 12.31 -3.00 -27.91
N SER A 237 11.06 -3.18 -28.35
CA SER A 237 10.75 -4.01 -29.51
C SER A 237 11.32 -3.47 -30.81
N ALA A 238 11.25 -2.15 -31.03
CA ALA A 238 11.87 -1.52 -32.20
C ALA A 238 13.39 -1.72 -32.21
N MET A 239 14.05 -1.61 -31.06
CA MET A 239 15.48 -1.90 -30.94
C MET A 239 15.78 -3.37 -31.24
N ARG A 240 15.06 -4.32 -30.63
CA ARG A 240 15.20 -5.76 -30.89
C ARG A 240 15.03 -6.12 -32.37
N TYR A 241 14.09 -5.48 -33.05
CA TYR A 241 13.92 -5.63 -34.48
C TYR A 241 15.12 -5.07 -35.26
N ALA A 242 15.55 -3.85 -34.94
CA ALA A 242 16.61 -3.16 -35.68
C ALA A 242 17.97 -3.86 -35.59
N PHE A 243 18.39 -4.34 -34.41
CA PHE A 243 19.69 -4.99 -34.27
C PHE A 243 19.66 -6.51 -34.51
N GLY A 244 18.55 -7.18 -34.17
CA GLY A 244 18.47 -8.64 -34.13
C GLY A 244 17.46 -9.25 -35.09
N GLY A 245 16.68 -8.44 -35.82
CA GLY A 245 15.61 -8.92 -36.70
C GLY A 245 14.45 -9.60 -35.97
N HIS A 246 14.31 -9.40 -34.65
CA HIS A 246 13.24 -10.02 -33.85
C HIS A 246 11.87 -9.42 -34.22
N VAL A 247 10.96 -10.27 -34.70
CA VAL A 247 9.59 -9.88 -35.04
C VAL A 247 8.67 -10.19 -33.88
N GLU A 248 7.91 -9.19 -33.42
CA GLU A 248 6.90 -9.36 -32.39
C GLU A 248 5.76 -10.29 -32.84
N LYS A 249 5.22 -11.05 -31.89
CA LYS A 249 3.97 -11.77 -32.07
C LYS A 249 2.85 -10.80 -32.47
N PRO A 250 1.93 -11.23 -33.35
CA PRO A 250 0.77 -10.42 -33.70
C PRO A 250 0.02 -10.00 -32.43
N LYS A 251 -0.47 -8.75 -32.40
CA LYS A 251 -1.41 -8.34 -31.36
C LYS A 251 -2.60 -9.28 -31.42
N THR A 252 -2.90 -9.95 -30.31
CA THR A 252 -4.10 -10.76 -30.20
C THR A 252 -5.33 -9.89 -30.44
N GLY A 253 -5.97 -10.06 -31.61
CA GLY A 253 -7.15 -9.30 -32.03
C GLY A 253 -6.98 -8.33 -33.21
N ALA A 254 -5.85 -8.39 -33.94
CA ALA A 254 -5.70 -7.76 -35.26
C ALA A 254 -5.71 -8.80 -36.39
#